data_AF-A0A7C4N649-F1
#
_entry.id   AF-A0A7C4N649-F1
#
_cell.length_a   1.000
_cell.length_b   1.000
_cell.length_c   1.000
_cell.angle_alpha   90.00
_cell.angle_beta   90.00
_cell.angle_gamma   90.00
#
_symmetry.space_group_name_H-M   'P 1'
#
loop_
_entity.id
_entity.type
_entity.pdbx_description
1 polymer ?
#
loop_
_entity_poly.entity_id
_entity_poly.type
_entity_poly.pdbx_seq_one_letter_code
_entity_poly.pdbx_strand_id
1 'polypeptide(L)'
;MPPLDPSAPPLSMFEFWPGLLFYLPVWAWVLWLAVRHGGLRLPLISNPSLPAGGLFGESKSQVLSLVGGDSRRWVAPWIAL
;
A
#
# COMPACT_ATOMS: atom_id res chain seq x y z
N MET A 1 14.32 -10.08 14.97
CA MET A 1 14.10 -10.96 13.79
C MET A 1 15.12 -12.09 13.89
N PRO A 2 14.74 -13.36 13.66
CA PRO A 2 15.74 -14.41 13.52
C PRO A 2 16.70 -14.09 12.37
N PRO A 3 17.95 -14.58 12.42
CA PRO A 3 18.91 -14.38 11.33
C PRO A 3 18.36 -14.98 10.02
N LEU A 4 18.41 -14.21 8.93
CA LEU A 4 18.03 -14.66 7.61
C LEU A 4 19.18 -15.52 7.04
N ASP A 5 18.86 -16.71 6.55
CA ASP A 5 19.82 -17.59 5.88
C ASP A 5 19.91 -17.24 4.39
N PRO A 6 21.03 -16.68 3.91
CA PRO A 6 21.18 -16.30 2.50
C PRO A 6 21.32 -17.51 1.57
N SER A 7 21.53 -18.72 2.11
CA SER A 7 21.63 -19.96 1.34
C SER A 7 20.30 -20.69 1.20
N ALA A 8 19.25 -20.22 1.89
CA ALA A 8 17.93 -20.80 1.80
C ALA A 8 17.36 -20.66 0.37
N PRO A 9 16.69 -21.70 -0.16
CA PRO A 9 16.02 -21.59 -1.44
C PRO A 9 14.86 -20.56 -1.36
N PRO A 10 14.51 -19.89 -2.47
CA PRO A 10 13.38 -18.98 -2.49
C PRO A 10 12.08 -19.70 -2.14
N LEU A 11 11.22 -19.04 -1.38
CA LEU A 11 9.95 -19.63 -0.93
C LEU A 11 8.94 -19.67 -2.07
N SER A 12 9.01 -18.72 -3.00
CA SER A 12 8.15 -18.69 -4.18
C SER A 12 8.77 -17.96 -5.37
N MET A 13 8.39 -18.38 -6.58
CA MET A 13 8.72 -17.67 -7.82
C MET A 13 8.13 -16.25 -7.87
N PHE A 14 7.08 -15.96 -7.09
CA PHE A 14 6.47 -14.62 -7.04
C PHE A 14 7.42 -13.53 -6.54
N GLU A 15 8.43 -13.89 -5.74
CA GLU A 15 9.44 -12.95 -5.23
C GLU A 15 10.23 -12.26 -6.35
N PHE A 16 10.32 -12.89 -7.52
CA PHE A 16 11.10 -12.43 -8.66
C PHE A 16 10.24 -11.91 -9.81
N TRP A 17 8.93 -11.79 -9.62
CA TRP A 17 8.05 -11.31 -10.67
C TRP A 17 8.34 -9.83 -10.98
N PRO A 18 8.27 -9.42 -12.26
CA PRO A 18 8.27 -8.01 -12.60
C PRO A 18 7.15 -7.30 -11.86
N GLY A 19 7.45 -6.18 -11.21
CA GLY A 19 6.47 -5.45 -10.38
C GLY A 19 5.17 -5.15 -11.14
N LEU A 20 5.25 -4.81 -12.43
CA LEU A 20 4.06 -4.58 -13.27
C LEU A 20 3.13 -5.80 -13.31
N LEU A 21 3.69 -7.00 -13.52
CA LEU A 21 2.90 -8.23 -13.61
C LEU A 21 2.30 -8.59 -12.25
N PHE A 22 3.08 -8.41 -11.19
CA PHE A 22 2.62 -8.64 -9.82
C PHE A 22 1.42 -7.76 -9.44
N TYR A 23 1.42 -6.49 -9.86
CA TYR A 23 0.33 -5.54 -9.58
C TYR A 23 -0.81 -5.55 -10.62
N LEU A 24 -0.72 -6.35 -11.69
CA LEU A 24 -1.77 -6.41 -12.73
C LEU A 24 -3.18 -6.71 -12.18
N PRO A 25 -3.36 -7.65 -11.22
CA PRO A 25 -4.68 -7.91 -10.63
C PRO A 25 -5.26 -6.69 -9.91
N VAL A 26 -4.43 -5.88 -9.27
CA VAL A 26 -4.85 -4.66 -8.57
C VAL A 26 -5.38 -3.63 -9.57
N TRP A 27 -4.66 -3.40 -10.68
CA TRP A 27 -5.11 -2.48 -11.73
C TRP A 27 -6.42 -2.93 -12.39
N ALA A 28 -6.56 -4.24 -12.64
CA ALA A 28 -7.80 -4.81 -13.16
C ALA A 28 -8.99 -4.54 -12.21
N TRP A 29 -8.76 -4.70 -10.90
CA TRP A 29 -9.77 -4.43 -9.88
C TRP A 29 -10.17 -2.95 -9.81
N VAL A 30 -9.18 -2.03 -9.82
CA VAL A 30 -9.42 -0.58 -9.84
C VAL A 30 -10.23 -0.19 -11.09
N LEU A 31 -9.89 -0.73 -12.26
CA LEU A 31 -10.62 -0.47 -13.50
C LEU A 31 -12.06 -1.00 -13.42
N TRP A 32 -12.26 -2.20 -12.89
CA TRP A 32 -13.59 -2.76 -12.70
C TRP A 32 -14.45 -1.89 -11.77
N LEU A 33 -13.90 -1.44 -10.64
CA LEU A 33 -14.60 -0.52 -9.74
C LEU A 33 -14.94 0.81 -10.41
N ALA A 34 -14.01 1.36 -11.20
CA ALA A 34 -14.23 2.60 -11.94
C ALA A 34 -15.40 2.47 -12.94
N VAL A 35 -15.48 1.35 -13.66
CA VAL A 35 -16.60 1.05 -14.57
C VAL A 35 -17.89 0.85 -13.79
N ARG A 36 -17.87 0.02 -12.74
CA ARG A 36 -19.04 -0.31 -11.91
C ARG A 36 -19.69 0.91 -11.28
N HIS A 37 -18.89 1.87 -10.82
CA HIS A 37 -19.36 3.08 -10.15
C HIS A 37 -19.48 4.30 -11.09
N GLY A 38 -19.17 4.14 -12.39
CA GLY A 38 -19.36 5.18 -13.39
C GLY A 38 -18.37 6.34 -13.32
N GLY A 39 -17.15 6.12 -12.81
CA GLY A 39 -16.16 7.19 -12.70
C GLY A 39 -14.73 6.72 -12.51
N LEU A 40 -13.84 7.15 -13.42
CA LEU A 40 -12.41 6.78 -13.42
C LEU A 40 -11.64 7.21 -12.17
N ARG A 41 -12.06 8.30 -11.53
CA ARG A 41 -11.41 8.85 -10.33
C ARG A 41 -12.06 8.42 -9.03
N LEU A 42 -13.20 7.70 -9.08
CA LEU A 42 -13.91 7.28 -7.87
C LEU A 42 -13.10 6.36 -6.96
N PRO A 43 -12.25 5.46 -7.47
CA PRO A 43 -11.34 4.70 -6.60
C PRO A 43 -10.31 5.58 -5.86
N LEU A 44 -10.02 6.79 -6.37
CA LEU A 44 -8.99 7.68 -5.82
C LEU A 44 -9.51 8.62 -4.73
N ILE A 45 -10.78 8.49 -4.33
CA ILE A 45 -11.41 9.37 -3.33
C ILE A 45 -11.82 8.63 -2.04
N SER A 46 -11.40 7.37 -1.86
CA SER A 46 -11.75 6.58 -0.66
C SER A 46 -11.20 7.19 0.63
N ASN A 47 -10.00 7.80 0.58
CA ASN A 47 -9.38 8.47 1.71
C ASN A 47 -8.87 9.86 1.28
N PRO A 48 -9.72 10.88 1.23
CA PRO A 48 -9.38 12.18 0.62
C PRO A 48 -8.27 12.94 1.35
N SER A 49 -7.97 12.58 2.61
CA SER A 49 -6.83 13.10 3.35
C SER A 49 -5.47 12.58 2.85
N LEU A 50 -5.47 11.60 1.95
CA LEU A 50 -4.29 10.94 1.46
C LEU A 50 -4.12 11.09 -0.06
N PRO A 51 -2.87 11.22 -0.56
CA PRO A 51 -2.59 11.23 -1.99
C PRO A 51 -3.19 10.00 -2.70
N ALA A 52 -3.85 10.21 -3.84
CA ALA A 52 -4.54 9.15 -4.59
C ALA A 52 -5.53 8.30 -3.75
N GLY A 53 -6.01 8.82 -2.63
CA GLY A 53 -7.08 8.22 -1.84
C GLY A 53 -6.72 6.95 -1.07
N GLY A 54 -5.44 6.63 -0.86
CA GLY A 54 -5.00 5.33 -0.34
C GLY A 54 -4.21 4.49 -1.33
N LEU A 55 -4.35 4.77 -2.63
CA LEU A 55 -4.11 3.76 -3.65
C LEU A 55 -2.62 3.51 -3.92
N PHE A 56 -1.82 4.58 -4.03
CA PHE A 56 -0.38 4.50 -4.25
C PHE A 56 0.31 5.82 -3.94
N GLY A 57 1.64 5.75 -3.76
CA GLY A 57 2.49 6.94 -3.68
C GLY A 57 2.46 7.69 -2.34
N GLU A 58 1.78 7.15 -1.34
CA GLU A 58 1.72 7.75 -0.02
C GLU A 58 3.01 7.54 0.77
N SER A 59 3.42 8.57 1.50
CA SER A 59 4.48 8.43 2.48
C SER A 59 3.94 7.76 3.75
N LYS A 60 4.61 6.70 4.20
CA LYS A 60 4.31 6.06 5.50
C LYS A 60 4.38 7.06 6.65
N SER A 61 5.34 7.98 6.64
CA SER A 61 5.47 9.01 7.69
C SER A 61 4.30 9.98 7.69
N GLN A 62 3.77 10.32 6.51
CA GLN A 62 2.59 11.17 6.38
C GLN A 62 1.34 10.47 6.91
N VAL A 63 1.15 9.19 6.59
CA VAL A 63 0.01 8.42 7.13
C VAL A 63 0.11 8.31 8.66
N LEU A 64 1.30 8.00 9.18
CA LEU A 64 1.50 7.84 10.62
C LEU A 64 1.40 9.16 11.40
N SER A 65 1.68 10.31 10.78
CA SER A 65 1.54 11.61 11.42
C SER A 65 0.07 12.07 11.53
N LEU A 66 -0.83 11.52 10.71
CA LEU A 66 -2.27 11.77 10.80
C LEU A 66 -2.92 11.09 12.03
N VAL A 67 -2.25 10.12 12.64
CA VAL A 67 -2.79 9.42 13.82
C VAL A 67 -2.68 10.30 15.06
N GLY A 68 -3.80 10.87 15.49
CA GLY A 68 -3.90 11.73 16.67
C GLY A 68 -4.61 11.11 17.86
N GLY A 69 -4.68 11.89 18.95
CA GLY A 69 -5.44 11.57 20.16
C GLY A 69 -5.02 10.26 20.82
N ASP A 70 -5.99 9.60 21.45
CA ASP A 70 -5.84 8.33 22.14
C ASP A 70 -5.24 7.21 21.27
N SER A 71 -5.48 7.25 19.95
CA SER A 71 -4.98 6.26 19.01
C SER A 71 -3.46 6.30 18.85
N ARG A 72 -2.80 7.42 19.20
CA ARG A 72 -1.34 7.57 19.12
C ARG A 72 -0.62 6.50 19.95
N ARG A 73 -1.22 6.01 21.04
CA ARG A 73 -0.64 4.97 21.91
C ARG A 73 -0.42 3.63 21.21
N TRP A 74 -1.11 3.37 20.10
CA TRP A 74 -0.97 2.15 19.30
C TRP A 74 0.07 2.27 18.19
N VAL A 75 0.62 3.47 17.97
CA VAL A 75 1.64 3.72 16.95
C VAL A 75 3.02 3.64 17.59
N ALA A 76 3.84 2.69 17.16
CA ALA A 76 5.21 2.57 17.62
C ALA A 76 6.03 3.84 17.28
N PRO A 77 7.04 4.21 18.09
CA PRO A 77 7.96 5.29 17.73
C PRO A 77 8.59 5.06 16.36
N TRP A 78 8.67 6.10 15.54
CA TRP A 78 9.19 6.03 14.17
C TRP A 78 9.99 7.29 13.81
N ILE A 79 10.87 7.15 12.83
CA ILE A 79 11.65 8.25 12.23
C ILE A 79 11.53 8.15 10.71
N ALA A 80 11.54 9.28 10.02
CA ALA A 80 11.70 9.35 8.57
C ALA A 80 13.14 9.78 8.28
N LEU A 81 13.82 9.05 7.38
CA LEU A 81 15.19 9.32 6.94
C LEU A 81 15.21 10.28 5.76
#